data_AF-A0A956PXW9-F1
#
_entry.id   AF-A0A956PXW9-F1
#
_cell.length_a   1.000
_cell.length_b   1.000
_cell.length_c   1.000
_cell.angle_alpha   90.00
_cell.angle_beta   90.00
_cell.angle_gamma   90.00
#
_symmetry.space_group_name_H-M   'P 1'
#
loop_
_entity.id
_entity.type
_entity.pdbx_description
1 polymer ?
#
loop_
_entity_poly.entity_id
_entity_poly.type
_entity_poly.pdbx_seq_one_letter_code
_entity_poly.pdbx_strand_id
1 'polypeptide(L)'
;MSVNRIIVLGSGGHGRVVADTLLKMQAAGEPVEPIGFLDDDVSRKGELILGLPVLGAINREDLASIEHEGVIIGIGSNWLRFILAHKLKQWGETSFSAIHPSAIIGNGTEIGTGTLVGPGVVINTGARIGEHVILNTSSSVDHDCIVSDFSHLCPGVHLGGDVRIGEGVMCGIGSSLLPQSRLGPWTVLGAGSVVIRPIRGFEVRVGAPSRRTNNLVHDLTADTATWRDLLSRHPHDVYHLPAYLETCAREEQARSMALHVEIEDTEIFLPLLVKQVPRTLGLRDYWDAATPYGFPSPLIKAETPERLRVLFDALTLACQEQRIVTLFIRLHPCFMDHLAALKEHGQMVMHGPTVLIHLEETPEQHWAQTRTRHRRSLQKLDKAGFTVRIDDWSQFDAFKDVYRATMERIGATQYYFFSTGYFCDLKQSLGDALHLVSVHAPD
;
A
#
# COMPACT_ATOMS: atom_id res chain seq x y z
N MET A 1 41.40 10.96 -13.92
CA MET A 1 40.32 10.13 -13.35
C MET A 1 39.50 9.61 -14.52
N SER A 2 38.93 8.41 -14.44
CA SER A 2 37.98 7.93 -15.46
C SER A 2 36.76 8.86 -15.47
N VAL A 3 36.23 9.15 -16.67
CA VAL A 3 35.02 9.95 -16.85
C VAL A 3 33.82 9.04 -16.62
N ASN A 4 32.84 9.48 -15.82
CA ASN A 4 31.61 8.72 -15.59
C ASN A 4 30.59 9.06 -16.68
N ARG A 5 30.24 8.09 -17.52
CA ARG A 5 29.21 8.17 -18.54
C ARG A 5 27.85 7.91 -17.89
N ILE A 6 26.98 8.91 -17.94
CA ILE A 6 25.72 8.92 -17.20
C ILE A 6 24.52 8.91 -18.14
N ILE A 7 23.59 8.00 -17.92
CA ILE A 7 22.29 7.95 -18.60
C ILE A 7 21.23 8.66 -17.74
N VAL A 8 20.40 9.49 -18.37
CA VAL A 8 19.25 10.13 -17.71
C VAL A 8 17.98 9.33 -18.02
N LEU A 9 17.27 8.86 -16.99
CA LEU A 9 16.05 8.08 -17.16
C LEU A 9 14.82 8.99 -17.10
N GLY A 10 14.16 9.16 -18.25
CA GLY A 10 13.08 10.11 -18.48
C GLY A 10 13.58 11.39 -19.15
N SER A 11 12.98 11.74 -20.27
CA SER A 11 13.37 12.87 -21.11
C SER A 11 12.33 14.01 -21.12
N GLY A 12 11.47 14.02 -20.10
CA GLY A 12 10.46 15.05 -19.87
C GLY A 12 11.02 16.36 -19.31
N GLY A 13 10.15 17.21 -18.76
CA GLY A 13 10.54 18.50 -18.18
C GLY A 13 11.61 18.39 -17.09
N HIS A 14 11.46 17.44 -16.17
CA HIS A 14 12.44 17.25 -15.09
C HIS A 14 13.75 16.64 -15.59
N GLY A 15 13.69 15.63 -16.47
CA GLY A 15 14.87 15.02 -17.09
C GLY A 15 15.75 16.03 -17.83
N ARG A 16 15.15 17.03 -18.50
CA ARG A 16 15.90 18.13 -19.11
C ARG A 16 16.70 18.96 -18.10
N VAL A 17 16.16 19.18 -16.90
CA VAL A 17 16.88 19.91 -15.82
C VAL A 17 18.03 19.06 -15.27
N VAL A 18 17.83 17.75 -15.13
CA VAL A 18 18.89 16.82 -14.73
C VAL A 18 20.02 16.81 -15.76
N ALA A 19 19.69 16.67 -17.04
CA ALA A 19 20.68 16.69 -18.12
C ALA A 19 21.42 18.03 -18.23
N ASP A 20 20.72 19.16 -18.11
CA ASP A 20 21.36 20.48 -18.05
C ASP A 20 22.35 20.56 -16.87
N THR A 21 21.97 20.03 -15.70
CA THR A 21 22.85 19.98 -14.53
C THR A 21 24.13 19.17 -14.80
N LEU A 22 24.00 17.98 -15.42
CA LEU A 22 25.15 17.15 -15.81
C LEU A 22 26.05 17.86 -16.83
N LEU A 23 25.47 18.52 -17.84
CA LEU A 23 26.21 19.31 -18.83
C LEU A 23 26.96 20.49 -18.18
N LYS A 24 26.38 21.13 -17.17
CA LYS A 24 27.04 22.20 -16.39
C LYS A 24 28.18 21.65 -15.53
N MET A 25 28.01 20.47 -14.93
CA MET A 25 29.09 19.79 -14.21
C MET A 25 30.27 19.48 -15.15
N GLN A 26 29.97 18.90 -16.33
CA GLN A 26 30.98 18.62 -17.36
C GLN A 26 31.71 19.89 -17.79
N ALA A 27 30.97 20.98 -18.05
CA ALA A 27 31.55 22.28 -18.42
C ALA A 27 32.40 22.91 -17.30
N ALA A 28 32.14 22.58 -16.03
CA ALA A 28 32.93 22.98 -14.88
C ALA A 28 34.18 22.11 -14.66
N GLY A 29 34.40 21.09 -15.49
CA GLY A 29 35.56 20.20 -15.42
C GLY A 29 35.38 18.98 -14.53
N GLU A 30 34.16 18.71 -14.04
CA GLU A 30 33.86 17.46 -13.34
C GLU A 30 34.00 16.26 -14.31
N PRO A 31 34.48 15.09 -13.86
CA PRO A 31 34.70 13.91 -14.70
C PRO A 31 33.36 13.19 -14.99
N VAL A 32 32.46 13.87 -15.69
CA VAL A 32 31.12 13.38 -16.03
C VAL A 32 30.81 13.62 -17.50
N GLU A 33 30.19 12.65 -18.16
CA GLU A 33 29.74 12.71 -19.55
C GLU A 33 28.28 12.24 -19.61
N PRO A 34 27.29 13.14 -19.72
CA PRO A 34 25.93 12.70 -20.02
C PRO A 34 25.88 12.13 -21.45
N ILE A 35 25.46 10.87 -21.61
CA ILE A 35 25.51 10.18 -22.91
C ILE A 35 24.16 10.11 -23.64
N GLY A 36 23.06 10.36 -22.92
CA GLY A 36 21.72 10.29 -23.51
C GLY A 36 20.62 10.08 -22.50
N PHE A 37 19.40 9.92 -23.03
CA PHE A 37 18.21 9.61 -22.27
C PHE A 37 17.70 8.19 -22.56
N LEU A 38 17.00 7.60 -21.61
CA LEU A 38 16.04 6.52 -21.86
C LEU A 38 14.63 7.02 -21.54
N ASP A 39 13.65 6.69 -22.37
CA ASP A 39 12.26 7.15 -22.20
C ASP A 39 11.28 6.09 -22.74
N ASP A 40 10.26 5.76 -21.95
CA ASP A 40 9.27 4.74 -22.32
C ASP A 40 8.38 5.17 -23.50
N ASP A 41 8.34 6.46 -23.83
CA ASP A 41 7.77 6.91 -25.10
C ASP A 41 8.73 6.57 -26.25
N VAL A 42 8.53 5.37 -26.80
CA VAL A 42 9.31 4.81 -27.91
C VAL A 42 9.35 5.71 -29.15
N SER A 43 8.37 6.61 -29.33
CA SER A 43 8.35 7.54 -30.46
C SER A 43 9.47 8.58 -30.41
N ARG A 44 10.06 8.79 -29.22
CA ARG A 44 11.13 9.76 -28.99
C ARG A 44 12.52 9.22 -29.29
N LYS A 45 12.67 7.92 -29.57
CA LYS A 45 13.98 7.32 -29.86
C LYS A 45 14.68 8.06 -31.01
N GLY A 46 15.91 8.50 -30.78
CA GLY A 46 16.71 9.30 -31.71
C GLY A 46 16.46 10.82 -31.67
N GLU A 47 15.46 11.30 -30.92
CA GLU A 47 15.27 12.73 -30.66
C GLU A 47 16.50 13.29 -29.93
N LEU A 48 16.95 14.48 -30.35
CA LEU A 48 18.04 15.20 -29.68
C LEU A 48 17.46 16.23 -28.71
N ILE A 49 17.75 16.04 -27.43
CA ILE A 49 17.28 16.90 -26.33
C ILE A 49 18.53 17.47 -25.65
N LEU A 50 18.69 18.80 -25.69
CA LEU A 50 19.93 19.48 -25.23
C LEU A 50 21.20 18.93 -25.92
N GLY A 51 21.07 18.43 -27.16
CA GLY A 51 22.15 17.78 -27.90
C GLY A 51 22.42 16.33 -27.52
N LEU A 52 21.67 15.75 -26.58
CA LEU A 52 21.79 14.36 -26.15
C LEU A 52 20.68 13.50 -26.80
N PRO A 53 20.98 12.31 -27.33
CA PRO A 53 19.99 11.44 -27.95
C PRO A 53 19.12 10.71 -26.93
N VAL A 54 17.87 10.42 -27.28
CA VAL A 54 17.08 9.37 -26.64
C VAL A 54 17.51 8.02 -27.21
N LEU A 55 18.13 7.18 -26.38
CA LEU A 55 18.81 5.94 -26.78
C LEU A 55 17.84 4.75 -26.89
N GLY A 56 16.76 4.75 -26.12
CA GLY A 56 15.83 3.62 -26.00
C GLY A 56 14.79 3.86 -24.90
N ALA A 57 14.18 2.78 -24.42
CA ALA A 57 13.19 2.78 -23.35
C ALA A 57 13.82 2.44 -21.99
N ILE A 58 13.08 2.67 -20.90
CA ILE A 58 13.57 2.43 -19.54
C ILE A 58 13.32 0.94 -19.20
N ASN A 59 14.20 0.08 -19.73
CA ASN A 59 14.16 -1.35 -19.50
C ASN A 59 15.57 -1.93 -19.32
N ARG A 60 15.65 -3.18 -18.89
CA ARG A 60 16.92 -3.85 -18.60
C ARG A 60 17.74 -4.09 -19.86
N GLU A 61 17.09 -4.40 -20.97
CA GLU A 61 17.71 -4.74 -22.24
C GLU A 61 18.46 -3.55 -22.83
N ASP A 62 17.82 -2.39 -22.91
CA ASP A 62 18.39 -1.15 -23.42
C ASP A 62 19.52 -0.66 -22.52
N LEU A 63 19.35 -0.69 -21.18
CA LEU A 63 20.42 -0.35 -20.23
C LEU A 63 21.66 -1.23 -20.41
N ALA A 64 21.47 -2.56 -20.47
CA ALA A 64 22.57 -3.51 -20.64
C ALA A 64 23.27 -3.40 -22.00
N SER A 65 22.62 -2.79 -23.00
CA SER A 65 23.18 -2.60 -24.34
C SER A 65 24.07 -1.35 -24.48
N ILE A 66 24.07 -0.47 -23.47
CA ILE A 66 24.79 0.80 -23.49
C ILE A 66 25.91 0.76 -22.44
N GLU A 67 27.14 1.05 -22.84
CA GLU A 67 28.26 1.17 -21.89
C GLU A 67 28.15 2.47 -21.08
N HIS A 68 27.98 2.33 -19.76
CA HIS A 68 27.80 3.43 -18.81
C HIS A 68 28.26 3.06 -17.39
N GLU A 69 28.61 4.07 -16.59
CA GLU A 69 29.05 3.92 -15.20
C GLU A 69 27.92 4.18 -14.19
N GLY A 70 26.83 4.82 -14.61
CA GLY A 70 25.68 5.02 -13.75
C GLY A 70 24.49 5.70 -14.43
N VAL A 71 23.39 5.74 -13.69
CA VAL A 71 22.11 6.29 -14.14
C VAL A 71 21.59 7.32 -13.15
N ILE A 72 20.83 8.29 -13.63
CA ILE A 72 20.09 9.22 -12.76
C ILE A 72 18.64 9.32 -13.24
N ILE A 73 17.71 9.29 -12.28
CA ILE A 73 16.28 9.31 -12.59
C ILE A 73 15.82 10.76 -12.81
N GLY A 74 15.47 11.09 -14.06
CA GLY A 74 14.89 12.35 -14.52
C GLY A 74 13.36 12.44 -14.38
N ILE A 75 12.77 11.76 -13.39
CA ILE A 75 11.32 11.69 -13.15
C ILE A 75 10.95 12.44 -11.87
N GLY A 76 10.04 13.42 -12.00
CA GLY A 76 9.61 14.28 -10.89
C GLY A 76 8.69 13.59 -9.88
N SER A 77 7.84 12.64 -10.31
CA SER A 77 6.98 11.89 -9.37
C SER A 77 7.84 11.11 -8.38
N ASN A 78 7.66 11.38 -7.09
CA ASN A 78 8.34 10.67 -6.00
C ASN A 78 8.02 9.17 -6.05
N TRP A 79 6.77 8.82 -6.34
CA TRP A 79 6.30 7.45 -6.42
C TRP A 79 6.96 6.68 -7.56
N LEU A 80 6.94 7.23 -8.78
CA LEU A 80 7.59 6.60 -9.94
C LEU A 80 9.11 6.50 -9.76
N ARG A 81 9.74 7.53 -9.19
CA ARG A 81 11.18 7.52 -8.88
C ARG A 81 11.54 6.45 -7.85
N PHE A 82 10.71 6.29 -6.80
CA PHE A 82 10.87 5.22 -5.81
C PHE A 82 10.83 3.83 -6.46
N ILE A 83 9.82 3.55 -7.29
CA ILE A 83 9.67 2.25 -7.96
C ILE A 83 10.85 1.98 -8.90
N LEU A 84 11.21 2.98 -9.72
CA LEU A 84 12.27 2.82 -10.70
C LEU A 84 13.62 2.60 -10.03
N ALA A 85 13.94 3.33 -8.95
CA ALA A 85 15.17 3.14 -8.19
C ALA A 85 15.32 1.69 -7.67
N HIS A 86 14.23 1.10 -7.17
CA HIS A 86 14.25 -0.29 -6.70
C HIS A 86 14.46 -1.29 -7.85
N LYS A 87 13.83 -1.07 -9.01
CA LYS A 87 14.07 -1.88 -10.21
C LYS A 87 15.52 -1.81 -10.68
N LEU A 88 16.08 -0.60 -10.75
CA LEU A 88 17.47 -0.38 -11.15
C LEU A 88 18.45 -1.08 -10.21
N LYS A 89 18.20 -1.01 -8.90
CA LYS A 89 19.00 -1.74 -7.90
C LYS A 89 18.94 -3.25 -8.12
N GLN A 90 17.78 -3.81 -8.44
CA GLN A 90 17.64 -5.23 -8.79
C GLN A 90 18.35 -5.60 -10.09
N TRP A 91 18.48 -4.66 -11.03
CA TRP A 91 19.24 -4.83 -12.27
C TRP A 91 20.75 -4.65 -12.08
N GLY A 92 21.20 -4.24 -10.89
CA GLY A 92 22.60 -4.01 -10.57
C GLY A 92 23.13 -2.64 -10.98
N GLU A 93 22.24 -1.71 -11.31
CA GLU A 93 22.61 -0.38 -11.78
C GLU A 93 23.10 0.53 -10.64
N THR A 94 24.06 1.39 -10.96
CA THR A 94 24.61 2.37 -10.01
C THR A 94 23.91 3.70 -10.17
N SER A 95 23.37 4.24 -9.07
CA SER A 95 22.71 5.55 -9.07
C SER A 95 23.71 6.69 -8.92
N PHE A 96 23.71 7.62 -9.88
CA PHE A 96 24.58 8.80 -9.90
C PHE A 96 23.86 10.04 -9.37
N SER A 97 24.56 10.89 -8.62
CA SER A 97 24.02 12.17 -8.12
C SER A 97 24.50 13.34 -8.97
N ALA A 98 23.59 14.25 -9.32
CA ALA A 98 23.90 15.44 -10.11
C ALA A 98 23.83 16.68 -9.21
N ILE A 99 24.93 17.42 -9.13
CA ILE A 99 25.04 18.61 -8.27
C ILE A 99 25.42 19.80 -9.14
N HIS A 100 24.51 20.76 -9.25
CA HIS A 100 24.74 21.94 -10.07
C HIS A 100 25.91 22.77 -9.51
N PRO A 101 26.86 23.25 -10.34
CA PRO A 101 28.04 24.00 -9.87
C PRO A 101 27.73 25.31 -9.12
N SER A 102 26.52 25.83 -9.22
CA SER A 102 26.08 27.01 -8.45
C SER A 102 25.47 26.68 -7.09
N ALA A 103 25.32 25.40 -6.74
CA ALA A 103 24.85 25.00 -5.43
C ALA A 103 25.92 25.31 -4.36
N ILE A 104 25.47 25.77 -3.19
CA ILE A 104 26.34 26.04 -2.05
C ILE A 104 26.14 24.90 -1.05
N ILE A 105 27.22 24.15 -0.79
CA ILE A 105 27.19 22.99 0.11
C ILE A 105 28.09 23.30 1.31
N GLY A 106 27.49 23.28 2.49
CA GLY A 106 28.15 23.50 3.77
C GLY A 106 29.00 22.30 4.21
N ASN A 107 29.90 22.54 5.15
CA ASN A 107 30.79 21.51 5.67
C ASN A 107 30.04 20.40 6.40
N GLY A 108 30.53 19.17 6.31
CA GLY A 108 29.92 18.02 7.00
C GLY A 108 28.52 17.67 6.48
N THR A 109 28.18 18.09 5.27
CA THR A 109 26.96 17.68 4.57
C THR A 109 27.13 16.29 3.99
N GLU A 110 26.11 15.45 4.11
CA GLU A 110 26.03 14.15 3.45
C GLU A 110 24.94 14.18 2.37
N ILE A 111 25.22 13.61 1.20
CA ILE A 111 24.28 13.55 0.08
C ILE A 111 24.27 12.11 -0.47
N GLY A 112 23.10 11.47 -0.43
CA GLY A 112 22.89 10.12 -0.96
C GLY A 112 22.97 10.04 -2.49
N THR A 113 23.07 8.81 -3.00
CA THR A 113 23.13 8.51 -4.43
C THR A 113 21.82 8.80 -5.15
N GLY A 114 21.86 9.06 -6.46
CA GLY A 114 20.66 9.33 -7.26
C GLY A 114 20.02 10.69 -6.99
N THR A 115 20.61 11.53 -6.14
CA THR A 115 20.07 12.82 -5.71
C THR A 115 20.42 13.92 -6.71
N LEU A 116 19.43 14.77 -7.01
CA LEU A 116 19.61 16.00 -7.76
C LEU A 116 19.69 17.19 -6.80
N VAL A 117 20.77 17.95 -6.90
CA VAL A 117 20.93 19.28 -6.30
C VAL A 117 20.90 20.31 -7.42
N GLY A 118 19.76 20.97 -7.58
CA GLY A 118 19.50 21.92 -8.66
C GLY A 118 20.24 23.26 -8.51
N PRO A 119 20.10 24.15 -9.51
CA PRO A 119 20.76 25.44 -9.50
C PRO A 119 20.31 26.34 -8.34
N GLY A 120 21.28 26.99 -7.70
CA GLY A 120 21.03 27.94 -6.60
C GLY A 120 20.57 27.30 -5.29
N VAL A 121 20.62 25.97 -5.17
CA VAL A 121 20.34 25.28 -3.91
C VAL A 121 21.39 25.64 -2.86
N VAL A 122 20.95 25.82 -1.62
CA VAL A 122 21.83 26.00 -0.46
C VAL A 122 21.58 24.88 0.53
N ILE A 123 22.63 24.15 0.89
CA ILE A 123 22.61 23.12 1.94
C ILE A 123 23.60 23.56 3.01
N ASN A 124 23.14 23.84 4.23
CA ASN A 124 24.01 24.31 5.31
C ASN A 124 24.63 23.15 6.10
N THR A 125 25.63 23.51 6.91
CA THR A 125 26.47 22.62 7.71
C THR A 125 25.66 21.57 8.46
N GLY A 126 26.14 20.32 8.43
CA GLY A 126 25.57 19.20 9.20
C GLY A 126 24.25 18.63 8.66
N ALA A 127 23.74 19.13 7.53
CA ALA A 127 22.57 18.57 6.90
C ALA A 127 22.84 17.20 6.25
N ARG A 128 21.83 16.32 6.25
CA ARG A 128 21.90 14.99 5.62
C ARG A 128 20.79 14.86 4.60
N ILE A 129 21.15 14.60 3.37
CA ILE A 129 20.25 14.41 2.24
C ILE A 129 20.31 12.94 1.84
N GLY A 130 19.15 12.29 1.80
CA GLY A 130 18.99 10.88 1.45
C GLY A 130 19.24 10.59 -0.02
N GLU A 131 18.93 9.35 -0.40
CA GLU A 131 19.03 8.86 -1.78
C GLU A 131 17.84 9.32 -2.62
N HIS A 132 18.07 9.56 -3.91
CA HIS A 132 17.03 9.94 -4.87
C HIS A 132 16.18 11.15 -4.45
N VAL A 133 16.78 12.08 -3.68
CA VAL A 133 16.14 13.34 -3.30
C VAL A 133 16.23 14.32 -4.47
N ILE A 134 15.22 15.17 -4.61
CA ILE A 134 15.27 16.34 -5.48
C ILE A 134 15.27 17.60 -4.61
N LEU A 135 16.41 18.29 -4.58
CA LEU A 135 16.50 19.67 -4.11
C LEU A 135 16.41 20.56 -5.33
N ASN A 136 15.23 21.13 -5.58
CA ASN A 136 14.96 21.84 -6.83
C ASN A 136 15.43 23.31 -6.76
N THR A 137 15.34 24.03 -7.87
CA THR A 137 15.85 25.39 -8.07
C THR A 137 15.61 26.31 -6.88
N SER A 138 16.69 26.87 -6.34
CA SER A 138 16.67 27.83 -5.23
C SER A 138 15.95 27.34 -3.97
N SER A 139 15.87 26.02 -3.74
CA SER A 139 15.46 25.48 -2.44
C SER A 139 16.63 25.57 -1.43
N SER A 140 16.32 25.68 -0.14
CA SER A 140 17.33 25.75 0.91
C SER A 140 17.06 24.79 2.05
N VAL A 141 18.12 24.10 2.47
CA VAL A 141 18.15 23.17 3.60
C VAL A 141 19.10 23.77 4.65
N ASP A 142 18.56 24.30 5.73
CA ASP A 142 19.37 24.92 6.78
C ASP A 142 20.08 23.87 7.66
N HIS A 143 20.86 24.32 8.64
CA HIS A 143 21.76 23.50 9.43
C HIS A 143 21.05 22.33 10.13
N ASP A 144 21.75 21.20 10.24
CA ASP A 144 21.31 19.99 10.95
C ASP A 144 20.01 19.35 10.44
N CYS A 145 19.50 19.73 9.27
CA CYS A 145 18.30 19.12 8.69
C CYS A 145 18.57 17.67 8.24
N ILE A 146 17.52 16.84 8.25
CA ILE A 146 17.51 15.55 7.52
C ILE A 146 16.42 15.62 6.47
N VAL A 147 16.78 15.30 5.23
CA VAL A 147 15.83 15.09 4.13
C VAL A 147 15.94 13.63 3.71
N SER A 148 14.95 12.80 4.06
CA SER A 148 14.95 11.37 3.77
C SER A 148 14.72 11.06 2.29
N ASP A 149 15.02 9.83 1.92
CA ASP A 149 15.04 9.31 0.56
C ASP A 149 13.75 9.64 -0.23
N PHE A 150 13.90 9.81 -1.54
CA PHE A 150 12.81 10.07 -2.48
C PHE A 150 12.01 11.36 -2.23
N SER A 151 12.42 12.20 -1.28
CA SER A 151 11.76 13.48 -1.04
C SER A 151 12.00 14.48 -2.18
N HIS A 152 11.08 15.42 -2.34
CA HIS A 152 11.18 16.51 -3.31
C HIS A 152 10.90 17.85 -2.64
N LEU A 153 11.95 18.67 -2.53
CA LEU A 153 11.81 20.09 -2.22
C LEU A 153 11.65 20.83 -3.55
N CYS A 154 10.43 21.22 -3.89
CA CYS A 154 10.16 21.98 -5.11
C CYS A 154 10.84 23.36 -5.10
N PRO A 155 10.82 24.10 -6.24
CA PRO A 155 11.50 25.37 -6.33
C PRO A 155 11.12 26.36 -5.21
N GLY A 156 12.13 27.02 -4.65
CA GLY A 156 11.94 28.02 -3.58
C GLY A 156 11.42 27.47 -2.26
N VAL A 157 11.53 26.16 -1.99
CA VAL A 157 11.22 25.60 -0.67
C VAL A 157 12.33 25.96 0.33
N HIS A 158 11.96 26.41 1.53
CA HIS A 158 12.91 26.80 2.57
C HIS A 158 12.66 26.02 3.86
N LEU A 159 13.65 25.24 4.30
CA LEU A 159 13.67 24.57 5.58
C LEU A 159 14.45 25.40 6.60
N GLY A 160 13.88 25.68 7.77
CA GLY A 160 14.64 26.21 8.91
C GLY A 160 15.54 25.15 9.56
N GLY A 161 16.38 25.56 10.53
CA GLY A 161 17.32 24.66 11.20
C GLY A 161 16.67 23.45 11.89
N ASP A 162 17.36 22.30 11.87
CA ASP A 162 16.93 21.03 12.45
C ASP A 162 15.54 20.56 11.96
N VAL A 163 15.19 20.76 10.69
CA VAL A 163 13.96 20.18 10.12
C VAL A 163 14.19 18.71 9.72
N ARG A 164 13.20 17.85 9.94
CA ARG A 164 13.21 16.45 9.45
C ARG A 164 12.09 16.24 8.44
N ILE A 165 12.46 15.85 7.23
CA ILE A 165 11.55 15.48 6.14
C ILE A 165 11.61 13.97 5.97
N GLY A 166 10.46 13.29 6.12
CA GLY A 166 10.33 11.85 5.95
C GLY A 166 10.39 11.40 4.49
N GLU A 167 10.52 10.09 4.28
CA GLU A 167 10.64 9.46 2.95
C GLU A 167 9.51 9.91 2.00
N GLY A 168 9.83 10.18 0.74
CA GLY A 168 8.83 10.43 -0.30
C GLY A 168 8.01 11.73 -0.15
N VAL A 169 8.34 12.60 0.81
CA VAL A 169 7.61 13.86 1.02
C VAL A 169 7.76 14.79 -0.18
N MET A 170 6.67 15.43 -0.60
CA MET A 170 6.69 16.51 -1.58
C MET A 170 6.39 17.84 -0.89
N CYS A 171 7.38 18.73 -0.83
CA CYS A 171 7.17 20.12 -0.44
C CYS A 171 6.91 20.95 -1.69
N GLY A 172 5.65 21.37 -1.92
CA GLY A 172 5.28 22.17 -3.08
C GLY A 172 6.00 23.54 -3.13
N ILE A 173 6.05 24.13 -4.33
CA ILE A 173 6.77 25.38 -4.64
C ILE A 173 6.56 26.44 -3.55
N GLY A 174 7.64 27.05 -3.07
CA GLY A 174 7.58 28.15 -2.11
C GLY A 174 7.13 27.77 -0.70
N SER A 175 7.01 26.47 -0.37
CA SER A 175 6.66 26.05 0.99
C SER A 175 7.78 26.36 1.97
N SER A 176 7.41 26.73 3.19
CA SER A 176 8.34 27.09 4.25
C SER A 176 8.09 26.25 5.49
N LEU A 177 9.15 25.69 6.05
CA LEU A 177 9.10 24.89 7.27
C LEU A 177 9.87 25.59 8.38
N LEU A 178 9.19 25.86 9.49
CA LEU A 178 9.84 26.48 10.65
C LEU A 178 10.88 25.53 11.28
N PRO A 179 11.91 26.06 11.96
CA PRO A 179 12.90 25.25 12.65
C PRO A 179 12.28 24.16 13.52
N GLN A 180 12.95 23.01 13.60
CA GLN A 180 12.51 21.84 14.38
C GLN A 180 11.18 21.21 13.92
N SER A 181 10.65 21.59 12.75
CA SER A 181 9.50 20.90 12.16
C SER A 181 9.85 19.46 11.79
N ARG A 182 8.83 18.59 11.82
CA ARG A 182 8.93 17.16 11.45
C ARG A 182 7.80 16.84 10.49
N LEU A 183 8.12 16.35 9.29
CA LEU A 183 7.15 15.84 8.34
C LEU A 183 7.32 14.34 8.22
N GLY A 184 6.27 13.59 8.49
CA GLY A 184 6.25 12.17 8.25
C GLY A 184 6.18 11.80 6.77
N PRO A 185 6.40 10.52 6.46
CA PRO A 185 6.62 10.05 5.11
C PRO A 185 5.40 10.26 4.22
N TRP A 186 5.62 10.40 2.92
CA TRP A 186 4.58 10.52 1.88
C TRP A 186 3.57 11.65 2.14
N THR A 187 3.98 12.68 2.89
CA THR A 187 3.22 13.92 3.06
C THR A 187 3.34 14.78 1.79
N VAL A 188 2.25 15.39 1.37
CA VAL A 188 2.24 16.39 0.30
C VAL A 188 1.88 17.76 0.87
N LEU A 189 2.77 18.73 0.73
CA LEU A 189 2.46 20.13 0.92
C LEU A 189 2.11 20.78 -0.42
N GLY A 190 0.94 21.42 -0.49
CA GLY A 190 0.62 22.30 -1.61
C GLY A 190 1.55 23.51 -1.65
N ALA A 191 1.59 24.20 -2.81
CA ALA A 191 2.42 25.39 -2.98
C ALA A 191 2.16 26.46 -1.90
N GLY A 192 3.23 27.13 -1.47
CA GLY A 192 3.19 28.21 -0.47
C GLY A 192 2.78 27.77 0.94
N SER A 193 2.81 26.47 1.25
CA SER A 193 2.41 25.98 2.57
C SER A 193 3.40 26.37 3.66
N VAL A 194 2.90 26.79 4.82
CA VAL A 194 3.75 27.11 5.99
C VAL A 194 3.52 26.08 7.10
N VAL A 195 4.54 25.27 7.37
CA VAL A 195 4.49 24.26 8.44
C VAL A 195 4.99 24.86 9.75
N ILE A 196 4.10 24.84 10.75
CA ILE A 196 4.36 25.37 12.10
C ILE A 196 4.23 24.31 13.19
N ARG A 197 3.87 23.06 12.84
CA ARG A 197 3.67 21.94 13.76
C ARG A 197 4.09 20.62 13.08
N PRO A 198 4.49 19.60 13.86
CA PRO A 198 4.76 18.27 13.32
C PRO A 198 3.58 17.68 12.55
N ILE A 199 3.89 16.93 11.51
CA ILE A 199 2.96 16.21 10.62
C ILE A 199 3.35 14.73 10.63
N ARG A 200 2.37 13.83 10.78
CA ARG A 200 2.64 12.39 10.98
C ARG A 200 2.99 11.60 9.72
N GLY A 201 2.55 12.06 8.53
CA GLY A 201 2.72 11.33 7.27
C GLY A 201 1.40 11.07 6.56
N PHE A 202 1.49 10.60 5.32
CA PHE A 202 0.38 10.10 4.50
C PHE A 202 -0.84 11.04 4.43
N GLU A 203 -0.58 12.34 4.32
CA GLU A 203 -1.63 13.35 4.23
C GLU A 203 -1.27 14.49 3.27
N VAL A 204 -2.30 15.17 2.77
CA VAL A 204 -2.15 16.38 1.96
C VAL A 204 -2.49 17.60 2.80
N ARG A 205 -1.63 18.61 2.77
CA ARG A 205 -1.86 19.88 3.48
C ARG A 205 -1.61 21.08 2.58
N VAL A 206 -2.38 22.14 2.79
CA VAL A 206 -2.20 23.41 2.07
C VAL A 206 -2.32 24.61 3.01
N GLY A 207 -1.79 25.76 2.58
CA GLY A 207 -2.02 27.06 3.20
C GLY A 207 -0.99 27.48 4.26
N ALA A 208 -1.17 28.68 4.79
CA ALA A 208 -0.24 29.31 5.72
C ALA A 208 -1.01 29.88 6.93
N PRO A 209 -1.01 29.22 8.10
CA PRO A 209 -0.37 27.93 8.40
C PRO A 209 -1.08 26.72 7.76
N SER A 210 -0.33 25.66 7.45
CA SER A 210 -0.84 24.51 6.71
C SER A 210 -1.94 23.75 7.46
N ARG A 211 -2.97 23.33 6.71
CA ARG A 211 -4.11 22.56 7.20
C ARG A 211 -4.32 21.34 6.30
N ARG A 212 -4.74 20.23 6.91
CA ARG A 212 -5.08 18.99 6.20
C ARG A 212 -6.25 19.25 5.25
N THR A 213 -6.15 18.78 4.01
CA THR A 213 -7.21 18.93 3.00
C THR A 213 -7.77 17.59 2.54
N ASN A 214 -6.90 16.61 2.30
CA ASN A 214 -7.27 15.24 1.94
C ASN A 214 -6.46 14.24 2.79
N ASN A 215 -7.07 13.09 3.06
CA ASN A 215 -6.39 11.95 3.65
C ASN A 215 -5.98 10.98 2.53
N LEU A 216 -4.82 10.35 2.64
CA LEU A 216 -4.52 9.14 1.85
C LEU A 216 -5.13 7.88 2.50
N VAL A 217 -5.70 8.05 3.70
CA VAL A 217 -6.37 7.03 4.50
C VAL A 217 -7.83 7.45 4.72
N HIS A 218 -8.74 6.65 4.20
CA HIS A 218 -10.18 6.86 4.29
C HIS A 218 -10.80 5.85 5.25
N ASP A 219 -11.62 6.36 6.18
CA ASP A 219 -12.53 5.54 6.97
C ASP A 219 -13.87 5.47 6.22
N LEU A 220 -14.11 4.35 5.57
CA LEU A 220 -15.30 4.12 4.72
C LEU A 220 -16.49 3.55 5.51
N THR A 221 -16.41 3.48 6.85
CA THR A 221 -17.43 2.81 7.67
C THR A 221 -18.83 3.37 7.45
N ALA A 222 -18.95 4.70 7.37
CA ALA A 222 -20.23 5.37 7.09
C ALA A 222 -20.51 5.53 5.58
N ASP A 223 -19.51 5.36 4.73
CA ASP A 223 -19.59 5.57 3.28
C ASP A 223 -19.71 4.25 2.52
N THR A 224 -20.87 3.62 2.69
CA THR A 224 -21.17 2.33 2.04
C THR A 224 -21.26 2.43 0.52
N ALA A 225 -21.42 3.62 -0.05
CA ALA A 225 -21.44 3.83 -1.49
C ALA A 225 -20.03 3.69 -2.07
N THR A 226 -19.07 4.43 -1.52
CA THR A 226 -17.65 4.33 -1.92
C THR A 226 -17.09 2.93 -1.64
N TRP A 227 -17.47 2.32 -0.51
CA TRP A 227 -17.10 0.93 -0.22
C TRP A 227 -17.62 -0.03 -1.31
N ARG A 228 -18.89 0.06 -1.72
CA ARG A 228 -19.43 -0.82 -2.79
C ARG A 228 -18.79 -0.56 -4.15
N ASP A 229 -18.48 0.69 -4.48
CA ASP A 229 -17.72 1.01 -5.69
C ASP A 229 -16.35 0.32 -5.67
N LEU A 230 -15.62 0.43 -4.56
CA LEU A 230 -14.34 -0.26 -4.37
C LEU A 230 -14.47 -1.77 -4.57
N LEU A 231 -15.44 -2.42 -3.94
CA LEU A 231 -15.67 -3.85 -4.12
C LEU A 231 -15.97 -4.23 -5.57
N SER A 232 -16.66 -3.37 -6.33
CA SER A 232 -16.94 -3.64 -7.76
C SER A 232 -15.67 -3.70 -8.63
N ARG A 233 -14.56 -3.09 -8.17
CA ARG A 233 -13.27 -3.04 -8.85
C ARG A 233 -12.29 -4.12 -8.38
N HIS A 234 -12.66 -4.92 -7.38
CA HIS A 234 -11.81 -5.95 -6.78
C HIS A 234 -12.51 -7.32 -6.77
N PRO A 235 -11.79 -8.42 -7.05
CA PRO A 235 -12.23 -9.74 -6.64
C PRO A 235 -12.46 -9.74 -5.13
N HIS A 236 -13.69 -10.03 -4.71
CA HIS A 236 -14.06 -10.04 -3.30
C HIS A 236 -15.07 -11.16 -3.02
N ASP A 237 -15.29 -11.41 -1.74
CA ASP A 237 -16.28 -12.37 -1.23
C ASP A 237 -17.20 -11.67 -0.21
N VAL A 238 -18.28 -12.33 0.18
CA VAL A 238 -19.31 -11.88 1.13
C VAL A 238 -18.73 -11.28 2.42
N TYR A 239 -17.58 -11.78 2.86
CA TYR A 239 -16.87 -11.31 4.06
C TYR A 239 -16.41 -9.84 3.98
N HIS A 240 -16.34 -9.27 2.78
CA HIS A 240 -15.94 -7.88 2.54
C HIS A 240 -17.12 -6.92 2.48
N LEU A 241 -18.36 -7.42 2.50
CA LEU A 241 -19.55 -6.59 2.38
C LEU A 241 -19.80 -5.79 3.66
N PRO A 242 -20.26 -4.52 3.56
CA PRO A 242 -20.62 -3.71 4.72
C PRO A 242 -21.63 -4.42 5.64
N ALA A 243 -22.66 -5.04 5.05
CA ALA A 243 -23.73 -5.69 5.79
C ALA A 243 -23.26 -6.95 6.54
N TYR A 244 -22.26 -7.66 6.00
CA TYR A 244 -21.62 -8.77 6.69
C TYR A 244 -20.82 -8.30 7.90
N LEU A 245 -20.00 -7.24 7.73
CA LEU A 245 -19.23 -6.67 8.84
C LEU A 245 -20.13 -6.18 9.98
N GLU A 246 -21.22 -5.48 9.66
CA GLU A 246 -22.19 -5.00 10.66
C GLU A 246 -22.90 -6.14 11.41
N THR A 247 -23.17 -7.25 10.74
CA THR A 247 -23.73 -8.45 11.38
C THR A 247 -22.74 -9.06 12.37
N CYS A 248 -21.46 -9.21 11.96
CA CYS A 248 -20.41 -9.68 12.86
C CYS A 248 -20.15 -8.70 14.02
N ALA A 249 -20.16 -7.39 13.77
CA ALA A 249 -19.94 -6.37 14.80
C ALA A 249 -20.97 -6.45 15.92
N ARG A 250 -22.25 -6.65 15.58
CA ARG A 250 -23.33 -6.82 16.56
C ARG A 250 -23.18 -8.10 17.38
N GLU A 251 -22.91 -9.23 16.73
CA GLU A 251 -22.72 -10.52 17.40
C GLU A 251 -21.51 -10.50 18.34
N GLU A 252 -20.42 -9.87 17.91
CA GLU A 252 -19.17 -9.83 18.64
C GLU A 252 -19.03 -8.66 19.62
N GLN A 253 -20.08 -7.82 19.75
CA GLN A 253 -20.09 -6.58 20.53
C GLN A 253 -18.88 -5.68 20.21
N ALA A 254 -18.55 -5.58 18.92
CA ALA A 254 -17.43 -4.83 18.38
C ALA A 254 -17.91 -3.58 17.64
N ARG A 255 -17.00 -2.63 17.44
CA ARG A 255 -17.19 -1.50 16.52
C ARG A 255 -16.77 -1.94 15.11
N SER A 256 -17.60 -1.73 14.10
CA SER A 256 -17.22 -1.87 12.69
C SER A 256 -16.31 -0.73 12.26
N MET A 257 -15.32 -1.03 11.43
CA MET A 257 -14.43 -0.06 10.82
C MET A 257 -14.00 -0.54 9.44
N ALA A 258 -13.91 0.34 8.44
CA ALA A 258 -13.42 -0.01 7.12
C ALA A 258 -12.32 0.96 6.70
N LEU A 259 -11.08 0.46 6.62
CA LEU A 259 -9.93 1.26 6.25
C LEU A 259 -9.60 1.04 4.78
N HIS A 260 -9.53 2.15 4.04
CA HIS A 260 -9.03 2.21 2.67
C HIS A 260 -7.84 3.15 2.63
N VAL A 261 -6.73 2.71 2.05
CA VAL A 261 -5.58 3.55 1.77
C VAL A 261 -5.41 3.61 0.27
N GLU A 262 -5.27 4.82 -0.27
CA GLU A 262 -5.04 5.06 -1.70
C GLU A 262 -3.83 5.99 -1.86
N ILE A 263 -2.84 5.52 -2.63
CA ILE A 263 -1.62 6.28 -2.95
C ILE A 263 -1.35 6.12 -4.45
N GLU A 264 -1.53 7.22 -5.18
CA GLU A 264 -1.48 7.27 -6.65
C GLU A 264 -2.37 6.18 -7.30
N ASP A 265 -1.76 5.17 -7.91
CA ASP A 265 -2.43 4.07 -8.62
C ASP A 265 -2.65 2.81 -7.78
N THR A 266 -2.19 2.83 -6.52
CA THR A 266 -2.20 1.70 -5.60
C THR A 266 -3.21 1.89 -4.46
N GLU A 267 -3.78 0.78 -3.99
CA GLU A 267 -4.72 0.80 -2.87
C GLU A 267 -4.67 -0.47 -2.03
N ILE A 268 -5.04 -0.33 -0.76
CA ILE A 268 -5.33 -1.44 0.16
C ILE A 268 -6.64 -1.17 0.90
N PHE A 269 -7.48 -2.19 1.02
CA PHE A 269 -8.75 -2.11 1.73
C PHE A 269 -8.92 -3.27 2.71
N LEU A 270 -9.33 -2.94 3.95
CA LEU A 270 -9.66 -3.92 4.99
C LEU A 270 -10.94 -3.54 5.76
N PRO A 271 -11.91 -4.47 5.87
CA PRO A 271 -12.99 -4.39 6.85
C PRO A 271 -12.53 -4.99 8.20
N LEU A 272 -12.83 -4.28 9.29
CA LEU A 272 -12.28 -4.53 10.63
C LEU A 272 -13.37 -4.47 11.70
N LEU A 273 -13.29 -5.40 12.63
CA LEU A 273 -13.96 -5.39 13.93
C LEU A 273 -12.98 -4.87 14.96
N VAL A 274 -13.32 -3.78 15.61
CA VAL A 274 -12.49 -3.09 16.60
C VAL A 274 -13.06 -3.33 17.99
N LYS A 275 -12.25 -3.92 18.87
CA LYS A 275 -12.62 -4.30 20.24
C LYS A 275 -11.68 -3.68 21.25
N GLN A 276 -12.18 -3.42 22.44
CA GLN A 276 -11.36 -2.87 23.51
C GLN A 276 -10.33 -3.91 23.95
N VAL A 277 -9.08 -3.49 24.10
CA VAL A 277 -8.01 -4.33 24.68
C VAL A 277 -8.42 -4.80 26.09
N PRO A 278 -8.06 -6.02 26.53
CA PRO A 278 -8.40 -6.51 27.86
C PRO A 278 -8.03 -5.51 28.97
N ARG A 279 -9.02 -5.15 29.79
CA ARG A 279 -8.85 -4.17 30.89
C ARG A 279 -7.74 -4.54 31.88
N THR A 280 -7.40 -5.83 31.96
CA THR A 280 -6.29 -6.37 32.76
C THR A 280 -4.93 -5.80 32.38
N LEU A 281 -4.77 -5.29 31.16
CA LEU A 281 -3.53 -4.66 30.68
C LEU A 281 -3.37 -3.20 31.14
N GLY A 282 -4.37 -2.62 31.80
CA GLY A 282 -4.31 -1.24 32.31
C GLY A 282 -4.35 -0.15 31.24
N LEU A 283 -4.48 -0.52 29.96
CA LEU A 283 -4.59 0.41 28.83
C LEU A 283 -6.04 0.87 28.67
N ARG A 284 -6.28 2.17 28.86
CA ARG A 284 -7.57 2.81 28.57
C ARG A 284 -7.53 3.41 27.17
N ASP A 285 -8.64 3.30 26.44
CA ASP A 285 -8.79 3.85 25.08
C ASP A 285 -7.84 3.28 24.02
N TYR A 286 -7.42 2.02 24.18
CA TYR A 286 -6.68 1.25 23.17
C TYR A 286 -7.51 0.06 22.72
N TRP A 287 -7.28 -0.33 21.46
CA TRP A 287 -8.13 -1.29 20.76
C TRP A 287 -7.32 -2.39 20.06
N ASP A 288 -7.90 -3.58 20.01
CA ASP A 288 -7.49 -4.63 19.08
C ASP A 288 -8.40 -4.58 17.86
N ALA A 289 -7.85 -4.82 16.67
CA ALA A 289 -8.61 -4.93 15.44
C ALA A 289 -8.45 -6.33 14.86
N ALA A 290 -9.53 -6.88 14.32
CA ALA A 290 -9.48 -8.12 13.56
C ALA A 290 -10.42 -8.03 12.36
N THR A 291 -10.08 -8.65 11.25
CA THR A 291 -11.06 -8.82 10.17
C THR A 291 -12.22 -9.72 10.65
N PRO A 292 -13.44 -9.65 10.09
CA PRO A 292 -14.56 -10.48 10.57
C PRO A 292 -14.29 -11.98 10.38
N TYR A 293 -15.14 -12.82 10.98
CA TYR A 293 -15.06 -14.27 10.79
C TYR A 293 -15.25 -14.64 9.31
N GLY A 294 -14.59 -15.73 8.87
CA GLY A 294 -14.52 -16.11 7.46
C GLY A 294 -13.15 -15.78 6.84
N PHE A 295 -13.16 -15.33 5.59
CA PHE A 295 -11.94 -15.08 4.80
C PHE A 295 -11.81 -13.65 4.21
N PRO A 296 -12.00 -12.58 5.00
CA PRO A 296 -11.82 -11.19 4.56
C PRO A 296 -10.32 -10.79 4.47
N SER A 297 -9.65 -11.23 3.40
CA SER A 297 -8.27 -10.82 3.11
C SER A 297 -8.18 -9.31 2.85
N PRO A 298 -6.99 -8.68 2.97
CA PRO A 298 -6.77 -7.37 2.40
C PRO A 298 -7.06 -7.42 0.89
N LEU A 299 -7.88 -6.50 0.39
CA LEU A 299 -8.01 -6.27 -1.05
C LEU A 299 -6.91 -5.30 -1.44
N ILE A 300 -5.98 -5.75 -2.28
CA ILE A 300 -4.74 -5.04 -2.59
C ILE A 300 -4.66 -4.83 -4.10
N LYS A 301 -4.33 -3.60 -4.48
CA LYS A 301 -3.86 -3.25 -5.81
C LYS A 301 -2.46 -2.67 -5.68
N ALA A 302 -1.45 -3.54 -5.76
CA ALA A 302 -0.04 -3.16 -5.72
C ALA A 302 0.78 -4.16 -6.53
N GLU A 303 1.50 -3.66 -7.55
CA GLU A 303 2.22 -4.53 -8.49
C GLU A 303 3.57 -5.02 -7.97
N THR A 304 4.16 -4.32 -7.00
CA THR A 304 5.50 -4.66 -6.48
C THR A 304 5.49 -4.71 -4.94
N PRO A 305 6.38 -5.52 -4.32
CA PRO A 305 6.51 -5.58 -2.86
C PRO A 305 6.78 -4.22 -2.21
N GLU A 306 7.55 -3.35 -2.87
CA GLU A 306 7.91 -2.03 -2.36
C GLU A 306 6.71 -1.09 -2.29
N ARG A 307 5.83 -1.15 -3.30
CA ARG A 307 4.54 -0.44 -3.29
C ARG A 307 3.65 -0.92 -2.14
N LEU A 308 3.62 -2.24 -1.94
CA LEU A 308 2.84 -2.84 -0.86
C LEU A 308 3.34 -2.40 0.53
N ARG A 309 4.67 -2.29 0.73
CA ARG A 309 5.26 -1.77 1.97
C ARG A 309 4.67 -0.43 2.36
N VAL A 310 4.64 0.52 1.42
CA VAL A 310 4.16 1.87 1.71
C VAL A 310 2.67 1.89 2.07
N LEU A 311 1.86 1.06 1.41
CA LEU A 311 0.45 0.87 1.78
C LEU A 311 0.29 0.32 3.20
N PHE A 312 1.13 -0.64 3.62
CA PHE A 312 1.12 -1.17 4.98
C PHE A 312 1.61 -0.17 6.03
N ASP A 313 2.61 0.64 5.71
CA ASP A 313 3.07 1.72 6.59
C ASP A 313 1.96 2.75 6.82
N ALA A 314 1.23 3.12 5.76
CA ALA A 314 0.06 3.99 5.84
C ALA A 314 -1.08 3.36 6.67
N LEU A 315 -1.39 2.08 6.44
CA LEU A 315 -2.39 1.34 7.22
C LEU A 315 -2.00 1.26 8.71
N THR A 316 -0.71 1.06 9.00
CA THR A 316 -0.16 1.01 10.35
C THR A 316 -0.31 2.36 11.04
N LEU A 317 0.03 3.45 10.35
CA LEU A 317 -0.16 4.80 10.88
C LEU A 317 -1.64 5.09 11.16
N ALA A 318 -2.53 4.70 10.24
CA ALA A 318 -3.98 4.83 10.42
C ALA A 318 -4.46 4.10 11.68
N CYS A 319 -3.98 2.87 11.89
CA CYS A 319 -4.27 2.11 13.09
C CYS A 319 -3.76 2.82 14.36
N GLN A 320 -2.54 3.36 14.34
CA GLN A 320 -1.97 4.10 15.47
C GLN A 320 -2.75 5.38 15.80
N GLU A 321 -3.25 6.12 14.80
CA GLU A 321 -4.11 7.28 15.02
C GLU A 321 -5.43 6.92 15.70
N GLN A 322 -5.96 5.74 15.39
CA GLN A 322 -7.13 5.15 16.02
C GLN A 322 -6.83 4.41 17.34
N ARG A 323 -5.58 4.47 17.83
CA ARG A 323 -5.09 3.77 19.04
C ARG A 323 -5.29 2.24 18.99
N ILE A 324 -5.19 1.67 17.80
CA ILE A 324 -5.19 0.22 17.59
C ILE A 324 -3.78 -0.32 17.83
N VAL A 325 -3.65 -1.32 18.70
CA VAL A 325 -2.34 -1.88 19.13
C VAL A 325 -2.04 -3.23 18.52
N THR A 326 -3.06 -3.99 18.12
CA THR A 326 -2.91 -5.24 17.38
C THR A 326 -3.90 -5.30 16.22
N LEU A 327 -3.49 -5.94 15.12
CA LEU A 327 -4.31 -6.15 13.93
C LEU A 327 -4.19 -7.61 13.49
N PHE A 328 -5.30 -8.35 13.54
CA PHE A 328 -5.40 -9.75 13.10
C PHE A 328 -6.12 -9.84 11.75
N ILE A 329 -5.45 -10.38 10.74
CA ILE A 329 -5.98 -10.47 9.39
C ILE A 329 -6.13 -11.94 9.00
N ARG A 330 -7.36 -12.33 8.66
CA ARG A 330 -7.64 -13.63 8.03
C ARG A 330 -7.44 -13.52 6.53
N LEU A 331 -6.70 -14.46 5.94
CA LEU A 331 -6.38 -14.46 4.51
C LEU A 331 -7.33 -15.37 3.74
N HIS A 332 -7.71 -14.93 2.54
CA HIS A 332 -8.59 -15.68 1.67
C HIS A 332 -7.82 -16.77 0.92
N PRO A 333 -8.31 -18.03 0.90
CA PRO A 333 -7.59 -19.15 0.28
C PRO A 333 -7.35 -18.97 -1.23
N CYS A 334 -8.16 -18.13 -1.90
CA CYS A 334 -8.01 -17.82 -3.33
C CYS A 334 -7.30 -16.49 -3.62
N PHE A 335 -7.09 -15.60 -2.63
CA PHE A 335 -6.44 -14.29 -2.84
C PHE A 335 -5.05 -14.30 -2.22
N MET A 336 -4.12 -15.02 -2.86
CA MET A 336 -2.82 -15.37 -2.29
C MET A 336 -1.63 -14.66 -2.95
N ASP A 337 -1.88 -13.79 -3.95
CA ASP A 337 -0.84 -13.17 -4.78
C ASP A 337 0.16 -12.33 -3.97
N HIS A 338 -0.29 -11.74 -2.86
CA HIS A 338 0.54 -10.89 -2.01
C HIS A 338 1.11 -11.60 -0.77
N LEU A 339 0.94 -12.92 -0.65
CA LEU A 339 1.29 -13.66 0.57
C LEU A 339 2.75 -13.48 1.00
N ALA A 340 3.69 -13.51 0.05
CA ALA A 340 5.11 -13.37 0.34
C ALA A 340 5.42 -12.02 1.00
N ALA A 341 4.91 -10.93 0.42
CA ALA A 341 5.10 -9.60 0.93
C ALA A 341 4.32 -9.36 2.25
N LEU A 342 3.13 -9.94 2.40
CA LEU A 342 2.38 -9.90 3.67
C LEU A 342 3.17 -10.48 4.86
N LYS A 343 4.02 -11.48 4.62
CA LYS A 343 4.89 -12.07 5.68
C LYS A 343 5.97 -11.10 6.16
N GLU A 344 6.33 -10.10 5.37
CA GLU A 344 7.33 -9.09 5.75
C GLU A 344 6.73 -8.03 6.69
N HIS A 345 5.40 -7.87 6.68
CA HIS A 345 4.68 -6.86 7.48
C HIS A 345 4.03 -7.40 8.76
N GLY A 346 4.23 -8.68 9.09
CA GLY A 346 3.66 -9.26 10.30
C GLY A 346 3.96 -10.75 10.47
N GLN A 347 3.38 -11.34 11.51
CA GLN A 347 3.51 -12.78 11.77
C GLN A 347 2.39 -13.55 11.07
N MET A 348 2.76 -14.45 10.15
CA MET A 348 1.80 -15.33 9.48
C MET A 348 1.64 -16.65 10.26
N VAL A 349 0.40 -17.04 10.54
CA VAL A 349 0.06 -18.26 11.29
C VAL A 349 -0.83 -19.16 10.45
N MET A 350 -0.44 -20.43 10.31
CA MET A 350 -1.23 -21.45 9.62
C MET A 350 -2.13 -22.18 10.61
N HIS A 351 -3.45 -22.07 10.44
CA HIS A 351 -4.43 -22.74 11.32
C HIS A 351 -4.80 -24.15 10.87
N GLY A 352 -4.76 -24.43 9.56
CA GLY A 352 -5.09 -25.73 8.99
C GLY A 352 -5.26 -25.68 7.48
N PRO A 353 -5.42 -26.85 6.83
CA PRO A 353 -5.70 -26.91 5.40
C PRO A 353 -7.14 -26.48 5.10
N THR A 354 -7.31 -25.68 4.05
CA THR A 354 -8.62 -25.35 3.48
C THR A 354 -8.87 -26.23 2.25
N VAL A 355 -10.09 -26.77 2.11
CA VAL A 355 -10.52 -27.52 0.93
C VAL A 355 -11.26 -26.58 0.00
N LEU A 356 -10.82 -26.49 -1.25
CA LEU A 356 -11.48 -25.72 -2.31
C LEU A 356 -12.22 -26.67 -3.26
N ILE A 357 -13.40 -26.26 -3.71
CA ILE A 357 -14.21 -26.97 -4.70
C ILE A 357 -14.48 -26.00 -5.85
N HIS A 358 -14.05 -26.35 -7.06
CA HIS A 358 -14.25 -25.53 -8.25
C HIS A 358 -15.65 -25.76 -8.83
N LEU A 359 -16.55 -24.79 -8.67
CA LEU A 359 -17.96 -24.95 -9.06
C LEU A 359 -18.18 -25.06 -10.58
N GLU A 360 -17.16 -24.79 -11.40
CA GLU A 360 -17.20 -24.95 -12.86
C GLU A 360 -17.01 -26.40 -13.33
N GLU A 361 -16.50 -27.27 -12.45
CA GLU A 361 -16.34 -28.70 -12.76
C GLU A 361 -17.67 -29.45 -12.74
N THR A 362 -17.74 -30.56 -13.49
CA THR A 362 -18.97 -31.37 -13.56
C THR A 362 -19.21 -32.16 -12.27
N PRO A 363 -20.46 -32.56 -11.99
CA PRO A 363 -20.77 -33.42 -10.84
C PRO A 363 -19.94 -34.71 -10.79
N GLU A 364 -19.61 -35.30 -11.95
CA GLU A 364 -18.77 -36.50 -12.05
C GLU A 364 -17.33 -36.22 -11.62
N GLN A 365 -16.79 -35.05 -11.97
CA GLN A 365 -15.46 -34.62 -11.56
C GLN A 365 -15.41 -34.37 -10.05
N HIS A 366 -16.39 -33.67 -9.48
CA HIS A 366 -16.51 -33.52 -8.02
C HIS A 366 -16.64 -34.87 -7.31
N TRP A 367 -17.43 -35.78 -7.88
CA TRP A 367 -17.59 -37.12 -7.33
C TRP A 367 -16.27 -37.91 -7.36
N ALA A 368 -15.50 -37.82 -8.44
CA ALA A 368 -14.20 -38.47 -8.56
C ALA A 368 -13.18 -37.97 -7.51
N GLN A 369 -13.21 -36.67 -7.20
CA GLN A 369 -12.37 -36.04 -6.17
C GLN A 369 -12.82 -36.37 -4.74
N THR A 370 -14.07 -36.77 -4.56
CA THR A 370 -14.61 -37.13 -3.24
C THR A 370 -13.99 -38.43 -2.71
N ARG A 371 -13.43 -38.39 -1.49
CA ARG A 371 -12.80 -39.56 -0.86
C ARG A 371 -13.75 -40.77 -0.86
N THR A 372 -13.21 -41.96 -1.16
CA THR A 372 -13.99 -43.21 -1.30
C THR A 372 -14.91 -43.50 -0.11
N ARG A 373 -14.47 -43.21 1.13
CA ARG A 373 -15.29 -43.37 2.33
C ARG A 373 -16.53 -42.48 2.33
N HIS A 374 -16.41 -41.23 1.88
CA HIS A 374 -17.53 -40.29 1.80
C HIS A 374 -18.49 -40.70 0.68
N ARG A 375 -17.98 -41.07 -0.51
CA ARG A 375 -18.81 -41.62 -1.60
C ARG A 375 -19.68 -42.79 -1.16
N ARG A 376 -19.09 -43.77 -0.45
CA ARG A 376 -19.83 -44.92 0.10
C ARG A 376 -20.92 -44.50 1.11
N SER A 377 -20.62 -43.49 1.93
CA SER A 377 -21.58 -42.98 2.92
C SER A 377 -22.74 -42.26 2.26
N LEU A 378 -22.46 -41.42 1.25
CA LEU A 378 -23.47 -40.73 0.46
C LEU A 378 -24.36 -41.71 -0.32
N GLN A 379 -23.78 -42.72 -0.97
CA GLN A 379 -24.55 -43.79 -1.64
C GLN A 379 -25.45 -44.59 -0.67
N LYS A 380 -25.02 -44.76 0.59
CA LYS A 380 -25.84 -45.41 1.62
C LYS A 380 -27.02 -44.54 2.01
N LEU A 381 -26.82 -43.22 2.17
CA LEU A 381 -27.89 -42.27 2.49
C LEU A 381 -28.90 -42.16 1.34
N ASP A 382 -28.41 -42.08 0.11
CA ASP A 382 -29.23 -42.06 -1.10
C ASP A 382 -30.11 -43.32 -1.22
N LYS A 383 -29.51 -44.51 -1.06
CA LYS A 383 -30.27 -45.79 -1.00
C LYS A 383 -31.26 -45.87 0.16
N ALA A 384 -30.96 -45.17 1.26
CA ALA A 384 -31.85 -45.08 2.40
C ALA A 384 -32.94 -44.01 2.21
N GLY A 385 -33.04 -43.36 1.04
CA GLY A 385 -34.12 -42.44 0.72
C GLY A 385 -33.92 -41.00 1.24
N PHE A 386 -32.72 -40.64 1.69
CA PHE A 386 -32.45 -39.26 2.10
C PHE A 386 -32.44 -38.32 0.89
N THR A 387 -32.97 -37.11 1.05
CA THR A 387 -33.00 -36.09 -0.01
C THR A 387 -32.35 -34.78 0.45
N VAL A 388 -31.75 -34.05 -0.48
CA VAL A 388 -31.15 -32.72 -0.24
C VAL A 388 -31.96 -31.67 -0.98
N ARG A 389 -32.26 -30.55 -0.32
CA ARG A 389 -33.02 -29.44 -0.92
C ARG A 389 -32.39 -28.11 -0.53
N ILE A 390 -32.43 -27.16 -1.47
CA ILE A 390 -32.29 -25.73 -1.12
C ILE A 390 -33.64 -25.34 -0.53
N ASP A 391 -33.63 -24.98 0.74
CA ASP A 391 -34.80 -24.71 1.55
C ASP A 391 -35.36 -23.32 1.26
N ASP A 392 -36.68 -23.16 1.31
CA ASP A 392 -37.36 -21.87 1.23
C ASP A 392 -37.33 -21.10 2.57
N TRP A 393 -36.48 -21.55 3.49
CA TRP A 393 -36.33 -21.12 4.88
C TRP A 393 -37.42 -21.59 5.83
N SER A 394 -38.32 -22.48 5.41
CA SER A 394 -39.29 -23.12 6.30
C SER A 394 -38.62 -23.96 7.40
N GLN A 395 -37.41 -24.46 7.19
CA GLN A 395 -36.66 -25.28 8.16
C GLN A 395 -35.70 -24.48 9.05
N PHE A 396 -35.85 -23.15 9.11
CA PHE A 396 -34.90 -22.30 9.82
C PHE A 396 -34.82 -22.58 11.33
N ASP A 397 -35.95 -22.86 11.98
CA ASP A 397 -35.94 -23.21 13.41
C ASP A 397 -35.23 -24.55 13.67
N ALA A 398 -35.54 -25.57 12.87
CA ALA A 398 -34.87 -26.86 12.94
C ALA A 398 -33.36 -26.76 12.69
N PHE A 399 -32.94 -25.92 11.75
CA PHE A 399 -31.52 -25.64 11.51
C PHE A 399 -30.80 -25.14 12.77
N LYS A 400 -31.39 -24.19 13.50
CA LYS A 400 -30.78 -23.63 14.72
C LYS A 400 -30.59 -24.71 15.78
N ASP A 401 -31.57 -25.60 15.95
CA ASP A 401 -31.50 -26.70 16.91
C ASP A 401 -30.40 -27.70 16.53
N VAL A 402 -30.34 -28.11 15.26
CA VAL A 402 -29.30 -29.02 14.74
C VAL A 402 -27.91 -28.41 14.85
N TYR A 403 -27.78 -27.12 14.54
CA TYR A 403 -26.53 -26.38 14.67
C TYR A 403 -26.03 -26.38 16.12
N ARG A 404 -26.89 -26.00 17.08
CA ARG A 404 -26.55 -25.98 18.50
C ARG A 404 -26.15 -27.35 19.02
N ALA A 405 -26.95 -28.39 18.71
CA ALA A 405 -26.63 -29.76 19.08
C ALA A 405 -25.29 -30.22 18.48
N THR A 406 -24.94 -29.76 17.27
CA THR A 406 -23.65 -30.06 16.64
C THR A 406 -22.49 -29.42 17.39
N MET A 407 -22.61 -28.14 17.77
CA MET A 407 -21.58 -27.42 18.53
C MET A 407 -21.34 -28.04 19.91
N GLU A 408 -22.42 -28.44 20.60
CA GLU A 408 -22.34 -29.15 21.89
C GLU A 408 -21.64 -30.51 21.72
N ARG A 409 -22.03 -31.28 20.70
CA ARG A 409 -21.46 -32.61 20.43
C ARG A 409 -19.95 -32.59 20.16
N ILE A 410 -19.46 -31.57 19.46
CA ILE A 410 -18.02 -31.45 19.14
C ILE A 410 -17.21 -30.74 20.22
N GLY A 411 -17.85 -30.30 21.32
CA GLY A 411 -17.19 -29.56 22.39
C GLY A 411 -16.65 -28.21 21.93
N ALA A 412 -17.36 -27.52 21.03
CA ALA A 412 -16.92 -26.24 20.50
C ALA A 412 -16.77 -25.19 21.62
N THR A 413 -15.85 -24.24 21.42
CA THR A 413 -15.74 -23.10 22.33
C THR A 413 -16.96 -22.20 22.22
N GLN A 414 -17.24 -21.38 23.25
CA GLN A 414 -18.39 -20.46 23.27
C GLN A 414 -18.43 -19.49 22.07
N TYR A 415 -17.28 -19.20 21.48
CA TYR A 415 -17.16 -18.40 20.26
C TYR A 415 -17.98 -18.96 19.08
N TYR A 416 -18.14 -20.27 18.99
CA TYR A 416 -18.88 -20.94 17.92
C TYR A 416 -20.36 -21.16 18.26
N PHE A 417 -20.91 -20.52 19.28
CA PHE A 417 -22.34 -20.60 19.59
C PHE A 417 -23.04 -19.33 19.10
N PHE A 418 -23.21 -19.20 17.78
CA PHE A 418 -23.85 -18.03 17.19
C PHE A 418 -25.31 -17.88 17.61
N SER A 419 -25.73 -16.64 17.88
CA SER A 419 -27.08 -16.32 18.33
C SER A 419 -28.13 -16.51 17.24
N THR A 420 -29.41 -16.66 17.63
CA THR A 420 -30.51 -16.61 16.66
C THR A 420 -30.57 -15.26 15.95
N GLY A 421 -30.23 -14.17 16.65
CA GLY A 421 -30.14 -12.83 16.09
C GLY A 421 -29.14 -12.79 14.93
N TYR A 422 -27.94 -13.35 15.12
CA TYR A 422 -26.92 -13.45 14.07
C TYR A 422 -27.44 -14.09 12.79
N PHE A 423 -28.10 -15.25 12.87
CA PHE A 423 -28.60 -15.92 11.68
C PHE A 423 -29.74 -15.14 10.99
N CYS A 424 -30.64 -14.52 11.76
CA CYS A 424 -31.68 -13.64 11.21
C CYS A 424 -31.07 -12.43 10.50
N ASP A 425 -30.08 -11.80 11.13
CA ASP A 425 -29.36 -10.65 10.59
C ASP A 425 -28.61 -11.00 9.32
N LEU A 426 -27.94 -12.16 9.28
CA LEU A 426 -27.25 -12.67 8.11
C LEU A 426 -28.23 -12.86 6.94
N LYS A 427 -29.38 -13.49 7.20
CA LYS A 427 -30.45 -13.68 6.20
C LYS A 427 -30.98 -12.35 5.67
N GLN A 428 -31.28 -11.42 6.56
CA GLN A 428 -31.78 -10.10 6.16
C GLN A 428 -30.74 -9.31 5.36
N SER A 429 -29.48 -9.42 5.75
CA SER A 429 -28.37 -8.64 5.18
C SER A 429 -27.92 -9.14 3.82
N LEU A 430 -27.88 -10.47 3.64
CA LEU A 430 -27.39 -11.10 2.42
C LEU A 430 -28.51 -11.43 1.43
N GLY A 431 -29.75 -11.55 1.90
CA GLY A 431 -30.92 -11.80 1.06
C GLY A 431 -30.73 -13.03 0.17
N ASP A 432 -30.89 -12.85 -1.14
CA ASP A 432 -30.83 -13.92 -2.14
C ASP A 432 -29.43 -14.53 -2.31
N ALA A 433 -28.38 -13.88 -1.79
CA ALA A 433 -27.01 -14.42 -1.80
C ALA A 433 -26.77 -15.49 -0.72
N LEU A 434 -27.77 -15.78 0.13
CA LEU A 434 -27.67 -16.78 1.19
C LEU A 434 -28.72 -17.89 1.00
N HIS A 435 -28.24 -19.13 0.94
CA HIS A 435 -29.09 -20.31 0.84
C HIS A 435 -29.06 -21.13 2.13
N LEU A 436 -30.24 -21.57 2.58
CA LEU A 436 -30.34 -22.64 3.56
C LEU A 436 -30.42 -23.98 2.81
N VAL A 437 -29.56 -24.94 3.15
CA VAL A 437 -29.59 -26.28 2.55
C VAL A 437 -29.95 -27.28 3.63
N SER A 438 -31.01 -28.05 3.40
CA SER A 438 -31.55 -29.04 4.34
C SER A 438 -31.43 -30.46 3.77
N VAL A 439 -31.20 -31.43 4.66
CA VAL A 439 -31.16 -32.87 4.34
C VAL A 439 -32.30 -33.55 5.08
N HIS A 440 -33.21 -34.17 4.34
CA HIS A 440 -34.43 -34.80 4.85
C HIS A 440 -34.26 -36.32 4.86
N ALA A 441 -34.61 -36.94 5.99
CA ALA A 441 -34.79 -38.38 6.07
C ALA A 441 -36.05 -38.79 5.28
N PRO A 442 -36.15 -40.04 4.79
CA PRO A 442 -37.41 -40.56 4.28
C PRO A 442 -38.49 -40.53 5.38
N ASP A 443 -39.73 -40.30 4.97
CA ASP A 443 -40.91 -40.34 5.87
C ASP A 443 -41.15 -41.73 6.49
#